data_AF-A0A920DE61-F1
#
_entry.id   AF-A0A920DE61-F1
#
_cell.length_a   1.000
_cell.length_b   1.000
_cell.length_c   1.000
_cell.angle_alpha   90.00
_cell.angle_beta   90.00
_cell.angle_gamma   90.00
#
_symmetry.space_group_name_H-M   'P 1'
#
loop_
_entity.id
_entity.type
_entity.pdbx_description
1 polymer ?
#
loop_
_entity_poly.entity_id
_entity_poly.type
_entity_poly.pdbx_seq_one_letter_code
_entity_poly.pdbx_strand_id
1 'polypeptide(L)'
;MELDSWKWIYKCKFFDVDSTDDGLHFKVNHRSHGLHAFNNLVKISGVESDVPETKLTADYDNTSLSDISVVAASNFATFEGVGVGTTNYGYAILGDEIISYTGVANGSITGVTTRGIDNTVQSSHSSGDIIRKYEFSGVSLRRINKQHDMNSPAVTVPNDKDLDFYHIKVDMNSDGTDRSGGTLPDRFFSSTKRGGGSNVTATQNVQFETITPNVQTLTPPGTNIGGRVRTISATSVDGSEQSFVDQGFVDVSLDDQNHFETPRMVASKVNEDRQLSDLPGNKSLTFEFLMTSESR
;
A
#
# COMPACT_ATOMS: atom_id res chain seq x y z
N MET A 1 -22.07 13.94 15.71
CA MET A 1 -20.68 14.42 15.68
C MET A 1 -19.88 13.26 15.13
N GLU A 2 -19.65 13.29 13.84
CA GLU A 2 -19.15 12.19 13.02
C GLU A 2 -17.65 12.06 13.27
N LEU A 3 -17.21 10.89 13.74
CA LEU A 3 -15.80 10.65 14.05
C LEU A 3 -15.05 10.45 12.74
N ASP A 4 -14.34 11.51 12.33
CA ASP A 4 -13.40 11.48 11.21
C ASP A 4 -12.41 10.32 11.39
N SER A 5 -12.38 9.45 10.40
CA SER A 5 -11.53 8.28 10.34
C SER A 5 -10.05 8.68 10.37
N TRP A 6 -9.33 8.24 11.40
CA TRP A 6 -7.87 8.38 11.50
C TRP A 6 -7.20 7.52 10.42
N LYS A 7 -7.03 8.11 9.23
CA LYS A 7 -6.23 7.55 8.13
C LYS A 7 -4.76 7.82 8.44
N TRP A 8 -4.08 6.82 9.02
CA TRP A 8 -2.63 6.75 9.14
C TRP A 8 -2.00 6.57 7.74
N ILE A 9 -2.00 7.64 6.96
CA ILE A 9 -1.43 7.71 5.62
C ILE A 9 -0.27 8.71 5.69
N TYR A 10 0.95 8.21 5.81
CA TYR A 10 2.14 9.06 5.73
C TYR A 10 2.57 9.20 4.26
N LYS A 11 2.87 10.44 3.85
CA LYS A 11 3.49 10.72 2.55
C LYS A 11 4.88 10.11 2.51
N CYS A 12 5.05 9.03 1.76
CA CYS A 12 6.35 8.46 1.46
C CYS A 12 7.07 9.42 0.52
N LYS A 13 8.19 10.01 0.96
CA LYS A 13 8.78 11.14 0.26
C LYS A 13 9.44 10.78 -1.06
N PHE A 14 9.97 9.56 -1.26
CA PHE A 14 10.61 9.16 -2.53
C PHE A 14 10.67 7.63 -2.71
N PHE A 15 10.49 7.15 -3.95
CA PHE A 15 10.79 5.79 -4.43
C PHE A 15 12.15 5.80 -5.13
N ASP A 16 13.07 4.89 -4.81
CA ASP A 16 14.39 4.77 -5.47
C ASP A 16 14.46 3.40 -6.18
N VAL A 17 14.65 3.36 -7.49
CA VAL A 17 14.87 2.10 -8.23
C VAL A 17 16.36 1.81 -8.21
N ASP A 18 16.80 0.80 -7.46
CA ASP A 18 18.19 0.35 -7.48
C ASP A 18 18.40 -0.70 -8.60
N SER A 19 19.28 -0.43 -9.56
CA SER A 19 19.60 -1.33 -10.69
C SER A 19 20.85 -2.18 -10.45
N THR A 20 21.36 -2.21 -9.23
CA THR A 20 22.66 -2.86 -8.98
C THR A 20 22.61 -4.40 -8.92
N ASP A 21 21.44 -5.07 -9.06
CA ASP A 21 21.38 -6.56 -8.98
C ASP A 21 20.40 -7.31 -9.94
N ASP A 22 19.22 -6.81 -10.32
CA ASP A 22 18.36 -7.52 -11.31
C ASP A 22 17.29 -6.66 -12.03
N GLY A 23 17.07 -5.41 -11.61
CA GLY A 23 16.01 -4.54 -12.15
C GLY A 23 14.59 -4.96 -11.75
N LEU A 24 14.43 -5.85 -10.76
CA LEU A 24 13.14 -6.28 -10.22
C LEU A 24 12.81 -5.63 -8.88
N HIS A 25 13.72 -4.84 -8.31
CA HIS A 25 13.55 -4.26 -6.99
C HIS A 25 13.32 -2.76 -7.05
N PHE A 26 12.56 -2.27 -6.09
CA PHE A 26 12.52 -0.87 -5.75
C PHE A 26 12.65 -0.67 -4.25
N LYS A 27 13.29 0.43 -3.87
CA LYS A 27 13.45 0.88 -2.50
C LYS A 27 12.37 1.90 -2.16
N VAL A 28 11.70 1.68 -1.03
CA VAL A 28 10.76 2.62 -0.44
C VAL A 28 11.42 3.30 0.74
N ASN A 29 11.55 4.63 0.69
CA ASN A 29 12.02 5.40 1.83
C ASN A 29 10.84 5.73 2.74
N HIS A 30 10.69 4.94 3.80
CA HIS A 30 9.57 4.98 4.71
C HIS A 30 10.10 5.06 6.14
N ARG A 31 10.14 6.28 6.67
CA ARG A 31 10.72 6.53 7.99
C ARG A 31 9.96 5.78 9.09
N SER A 32 10.69 5.04 9.94
CA SER A 32 10.15 4.37 11.13
C SER A 32 8.91 3.50 10.85
N HIS A 33 8.96 2.69 9.80
CA HIS A 33 7.79 2.00 9.25
C HIS A 33 7.31 0.76 10.06
N GLY A 34 8.15 0.23 10.97
CA GLY A 34 7.79 -0.89 11.85
C GLY A 34 7.50 -2.24 11.16
N LEU A 35 7.93 -2.40 9.90
CA LEU A 35 7.73 -3.60 9.06
C LEU A 35 8.99 -4.49 9.05
N HIS A 36 9.57 -4.79 10.21
CA HIS A 36 10.84 -5.51 10.28
C HIS A 36 10.69 -7.03 10.04
N ALA A 37 9.59 -7.62 10.50
CA ALA A 37 9.30 -9.04 10.25
C ALA A 37 9.09 -9.33 8.75
N PHE A 38 9.58 -10.49 8.28
CA PHE A 38 9.49 -10.88 6.88
C PHE A 38 8.06 -11.12 6.39
N ASN A 39 7.15 -11.57 7.27
CA ASN A 39 5.75 -11.84 6.98
C ASN A 39 4.85 -10.58 7.06
N ASN A 40 5.45 -9.39 7.05
CA ASN A 40 4.69 -8.15 6.93
C ASN A 40 4.10 -7.98 5.52
N LEU A 41 2.95 -7.34 5.50
CA LEU A 41 2.32 -6.80 4.31
C LEU A 41 2.45 -5.28 4.30
N VAL A 42 2.61 -4.72 3.11
CA VAL A 42 2.59 -3.28 2.89
C VAL A 42 1.76 -2.92 1.67
N LYS A 43 0.77 -2.06 1.85
CA LYS A 43 0.02 -1.48 0.74
C LYS A 43 0.67 -0.18 0.32
N ILE A 44 1.13 -0.13 -0.92
CA ILE A 44 1.68 1.07 -1.57
C ILE A 44 0.61 1.60 -2.52
N SER A 45 0.43 2.92 -2.54
CA SER A 45 -0.59 3.58 -3.37
C SER A 45 -0.16 4.98 -3.77
N GLY A 46 -0.67 5.45 -4.91
CA GLY A 46 -0.41 6.82 -5.38
C GLY A 46 0.94 7.01 -6.08
N VAL A 47 1.61 5.93 -6.50
CA VAL A 47 2.76 6.02 -7.41
C VAL A 47 2.26 6.43 -8.78
N GLU A 48 2.73 7.59 -9.24
CA GLU A 48 2.34 8.22 -10.50
C GLU A 48 3.25 7.79 -11.66
N SER A 49 2.74 7.89 -12.89
CA SER A 49 3.49 7.58 -14.11
C SER A 49 4.60 8.59 -14.35
N ASP A 50 5.69 8.11 -14.93
CA ASP A 50 6.80 8.90 -15.45
C ASP A 50 6.62 9.29 -16.93
N VAL A 51 5.53 8.86 -17.56
CA VAL A 51 5.21 9.14 -18.96
C VAL A 51 4.37 10.42 -19.05
N PRO A 52 4.67 11.32 -20.01
CA PRO A 52 3.88 12.55 -20.18
C PRO A 52 2.39 12.27 -20.38
N GLU A 53 1.58 13.01 -19.62
CA GLU A 53 0.12 12.92 -19.61
C GLU A 53 -0.53 13.54 -20.85
N THR A 54 -1.79 13.18 -21.09
CA THR A 54 -2.65 13.82 -22.11
C THR A 54 -4.02 14.13 -21.50
N LYS A 55 -4.87 14.84 -22.25
CA LYS A 55 -6.23 15.19 -21.83
C LYS A 55 -7.27 14.56 -22.72
N LEU A 56 -8.45 14.34 -22.16
CA LEU A 56 -9.65 14.01 -22.92
C LEU A 56 -10.06 15.19 -23.81
N THR A 57 -10.59 14.89 -25.00
CA THR A 57 -11.18 15.89 -25.90
C THR A 57 -12.71 15.87 -25.90
N ALA A 58 -13.33 14.86 -25.28
CA ALA A 58 -14.76 14.71 -25.12
C ALA A 58 -15.07 14.06 -23.76
N ASP A 59 -16.32 14.21 -23.31
CA ASP A 59 -16.82 13.55 -22.11
C ASP A 59 -16.83 12.02 -22.30
N TYR A 60 -16.60 11.28 -21.21
CA TYR A 60 -16.59 9.82 -21.19
C TYR A 60 -17.51 9.30 -20.07
N ASP A 61 -18.64 8.70 -20.46
CA ASP A 61 -19.65 8.20 -19.53
C ASP A 61 -19.15 6.99 -18.72
N ASN A 62 -19.62 6.81 -17.49
CA ASN A 62 -19.23 5.71 -16.59
C ASN A 62 -19.60 4.31 -17.06
N THR A 63 -20.48 4.17 -18.06
CA THR A 63 -20.84 2.88 -18.68
C THR A 63 -20.22 2.67 -20.06
N SER A 64 -19.53 3.69 -20.60
CA SER A 64 -18.95 3.62 -21.93
C SER A 64 -17.82 2.59 -22.03
N LEU A 65 -17.80 1.86 -23.15
CA LEU A 65 -16.69 1.06 -23.65
C LEU A 65 -16.25 1.51 -25.06
N SER A 66 -16.77 2.64 -25.53
CA SER A 66 -16.32 3.24 -26.78
C SER A 66 -14.90 3.78 -26.62
N ASP A 67 -14.30 4.08 -27.77
CA ASP A 67 -13.00 4.72 -27.87
C ASP A 67 -12.92 6.01 -27.04
N ILE A 68 -11.83 6.19 -26.30
CA ILE A 68 -11.57 7.37 -25.46
C ILE A 68 -10.84 8.41 -26.30
N SER A 69 -11.51 9.53 -26.58
CA SER A 69 -10.95 10.61 -27.39
C SER A 69 -9.95 11.45 -26.57
N VAL A 70 -8.72 11.58 -27.06
CA VAL A 70 -7.60 12.24 -26.36
C VAL A 70 -6.83 13.18 -27.29
N VAL A 71 -6.15 14.17 -26.70
CA VAL A 71 -5.32 15.11 -27.47
C VAL A 71 -4.16 14.39 -28.18
N ALA A 72 -3.46 13.50 -27.48
CA ALA A 72 -2.38 12.70 -28.03
C ALA A 72 -2.42 11.25 -27.50
N ALA A 73 -2.41 10.27 -28.41
CA ALA A 73 -2.45 8.85 -28.08
C ALA A 73 -1.10 8.12 -28.26
N SER A 74 -0.06 8.80 -28.77
CA SER A 74 1.23 8.18 -29.13
C SER A 74 1.89 7.46 -27.96
N ASN A 75 1.84 8.03 -26.76
CA ASN A 75 2.42 7.45 -25.55
C ASN A 75 1.74 6.15 -25.10
N PHE A 76 0.52 5.88 -25.59
CA PHE A 76 -0.30 4.71 -25.25
C PHE A 76 -0.11 3.55 -26.24
N ALA A 77 0.62 3.75 -27.34
CA ALA A 77 0.83 2.73 -28.39
C ALA A 77 1.61 1.51 -27.90
N THR A 78 2.43 1.68 -26.85
CA THR A 78 3.20 0.61 -26.23
C THR A 78 2.97 0.58 -24.72
N PHE A 79 2.97 -0.62 -24.16
CA PHE A 79 2.84 -0.87 -22.73
C PHE A 79 3.82 -1.97 -22.34
N GLU A 80 4.59 -1.73 -21.27
CA GLU A 80 5.72 -2.57 -20.87
C GLU A 80 6.61 -2.90 -22.09
N GLY A 81 6.93 -1.85 -22.86
CA GLY A 81 7.80 -1.86 -24.04
C GLY A 81 7.39 -2.77 -25.21
N VAL A 82 6.16 -3.28 -25.23
CA VAL A 82 5.58 -4.06 -26.35
C VAL A 82 4.37 -3.29 -26.88
N GLY A 83 4.07 -3.42 -28.18
CA GLY A 83 2.86 -2.82 -28.76
C GLY A 83 1.60 -3.26 -28.02
N VAL A 84 0.66 -2.35 -27.81
CA VAL A 84 -0.62 -2.68 -27.21
C VAL A 84 -1.50 -3.46 -28.20
N GLY A 85 -2.20 -4.48 -27.71
CA GLY A 85 -3.01 -5.39 -28.50
C GLY A 85 -3.83 -6.35 -27.63
N THR A 86 -4.55 -7.27 -28.27
CA THR A 86 -5.37 -8.29 -27.56
C THR A 86 -4.55 -9.28 -26.74
N THR A 87 -3.25 -9.40 -27.01
CA THR A 87 -2.30 -10.22 -26.25
C THR A 87 -1.43 -9.42 -25.27
N ASN A 88 -1.47 -8.09 -25.34
CA ASN A 88 -0.72 -7.17 -24.48
C ASN A 88 -1.57 -5.92 -24.24
N TYR A 89 -2.41 -5.97 -23.22
CA TYR A 89 -3.26 -4.83 -22.89
C TYR A 89 -2.42 -3.63 -22.45
N GLY A 90 -2.85 -2.45 -22.86
CA GLY A 90 -2.41 -1.21 -22.24
C GLY A 90 -3.30 -0.88 -21.06
N TYR A 91 -2.74 -0.22 -20.05
CA TYR A 91 -3.50 0.28 -18.91
C TYR A 91 -3.31 1.80 -18.79
N ALA A 92 -4.39 2.50 -18.50
CA ALA A 92 -4.42 3.94 -18.28
C ALA A 92 -5.17 4.26 -16.99
N ILE A 93 -4.79 5.37 -16.34
CA ILE A 93 -5.54 5.93 -15.22
C ILE A 93 -6.20 7.24 -15.63
N LEU A 94 -7.49 7.37 -15.35
CA LEU A 94 -8.33 8.53 -15.62
C LEU A 94 -9.12 8.84 -14.35
N GLY A 95 -8.86 10.00 -13.74
CA GLY A 95 -9.27 10.24 -12.35
C GLY A 95 -8.65 9.21 -11.40
N ASP A 96 -9.49 8.49 -10.66
CA ASP A 96 -9.10 7.38 -9.78
C ASP A 96 -9.37 6.00 -10.40
N GLU A 97 -9.68 5.94 -11.70
CA GLU A 97 -10.11 4.72 -12.40
C GLU A 97 -9.02 4.13 -13.28
N ILE A 98 -8.74 2.83 -13.13
CA ILE A 98 -7.86 2.09 -14.02
C ILE A 98 -8.67 1.43 -15.13
N ILE A 99 -8.27 1.70 -16.38
CA ILE A 99 -8.93 1.25 -17.61
C ILE A 99 -7.91 0.48 -18.47
N SER A 100 -8.35 -0.64 -19.04
CA SER A 100 -7.58 -1.42 -20.00
C SER A 100 -8.05 -1.19 -21.43
N TYR A 101 -7.10 -1.16 -22.36
CA TYR A 101 -7.34 -0.90 -23.78
C TYR A 101 -6.45 -1.77 -24.66
N THR A 102 -6.82 -1.91 -25.94
CA THR A 102 -6.15 -2.83 -26.89
C THR A 102 -5.60 -2.14 -28.13
N GLY A 103 -5.77 -0.84 -28.26
CA GLY A 103 -5.14 -0.10 -29.35
C GLY A 103 -5.12 1.41 -29.16
N VAL A 104 -4.54 2.07 -30.15
CA VAL A 104 -4.59 3.52 -30.30
C VAL A 104 -4.85 3.86 -31.76
N ALA A 105 -5.57 4.96 -31.98
CA ALA A 105 -5.76 5.59 -33.28
C ALA A 105 -5.40 7.07 -33.18
N ASN A 106 -5.47 7.80 -34.30
CA ASN A 106 -5.17 9.23 -34.29
C ASN A 106 -6.16 9.98 -33.36
N GLY A 107 -5.64 10.52 -32.25
CA GLY A 107 -6.44 11.23 -31.24
C GLY A 107 -7.35 10.33 -30.38
N SER A 108 -7.08 9.02 -30.30
CA SER A 108 -7.95 8.12 -29.55
C SER A 108 -7.23 6.90 -28.97
N ILE A 109 -7.64 6.50 -27.77
CA ILE A 109 -7.32 5.20 -27.17
C ILE A 109 -8.49 4.26 -27.48
N THR A 110 -8.20 3.16 -28.16
CA THR A 110 -9.24 2.31 -28.77
C THR A 110 -9.34 0.94 -28.12
N GLY A 111 -10.50 0.32 -28.31
CA GLY A 111 -10.75 -1.04 -27.82
C GLY A 111 -10.64 -1.14 -26.30
N VAL A 112 -11.37 -0.27 -25.60
CA VAL A 112 -11.54 -0.32 -24.15
C VAL A 112 -12.23 -1.63 -23.79
N THR A 113 -11.60 -2.43 -22.92
CA THR A 113 -12.06 -3.80 -22.63
C THR A 113 -12.56 -3.97 -21.21
N THR A 114 -11.90 -3.36 -20.24
CA THR A 114 -12.31 -3.43 -18.83
C THR A 114 -12.01 -2.12 -18.12
N ARG A 115 -12.97 -1.69 -17.31
CA ARG A 115 -12.98 -0.45 -16.53
C ARG A 115 -13.10 -0.78 -15.04
N GLY A 116 -12.65 0.10 -14.16
CA GLY A 116 -12.70 -0.15 -12.71
C GLY A 116 -11.78 -1.30 -12.28
N ILE A 117 -10.64 -1.47 -12.96
CA ILE A 117 -9.67 -2.53 -12.65
C ILE A 117 -9.12 -2.34 -11.24
N ASP A 118 -8.76 -3.44 -10.57
CA ASP A 118 -8.22 -3.45 -9.21
C ASP A 118 -9.16 -2.81 -8.16
N ASN A 119 -10.47 -2.94 -8.39
CA ASN A 119 -11.55 -2.36 -7.59
C ASN A 119 -11.53 -0.82 -7.55
N THR A 120 -10.99 -0.19 -8.60
CA THR A 120 -11.14 1.25 -8.79
C THR A 120 -12.58 1.59 -9.15
N VAL A 121 -13.02 2.79 -8.78
CA VAL A 121 -14.42 3.21 -8.97
C VAL A 121 -14.60 3.71 -10.40
N GLN A 122 -15.55 3.11 -11.12
CA GLN A 122 -15.96 3.59 -12.44
C GLN A 122 -16.74 4.90 -12.28
N SER A 123 -16.29 5.95 -12.96
CA SER A 123 -16.93 7.26 -12.94
C SER A 123 -17.08 7.85 -14.33
N SER A 124 -17.93 8.88 -14.45
CA SER A 124 -17.99 9.69 -15.67
C SER A 124 -16.88 10.72 -15.60
N HIS A 125 -16.30 11.04 -16.75
CA HIS A 125 -15.19 11.97 -16.89
C HIS A 125 -15.55 13.04 -17.93
N SER A 126 -15.02 14.25 -17.76
CA SER A 126 -15.32 15.39 -18.62
C SER A 126 -14.16 15.70 -19.57
N SER A 127 -14.48 16.34 -20.70
CA SER A 127 -13.47 16.90 -21.60
C SER A 127 -12.48 17.79 -20.83
N GLY A 128 -11.20 17.60 -21.08
CA GLY A 128 -10.12 18.27 -20.34
C GLY A 128 -9.56 17.49 -19.15
N ASP A 129 -10.22 16.43 -18.69
CA ASP A 129 -9.67 15.56 -17.65
C ASP A 129 -8.38 14.88 -18.10
N ILE A 130 -7.48 14.66 -17.14
CA ILE A 130 -6.16 14.12 -17.41
C ILE A 130 -6.22 12.59 -17.40
N ILE A 131 -5.68 11.99 -18.47
CA ILE A 131 -5.44 10.55 -18.56
C ILE A 131 -3.94 10.29 -18.69
N ARG A 132 -3.45 9.31 -17.92
CA ARG A 132 -2.04 8.93 -17.90
C ARG A 132 -1.89 7.46 -18.24
N LYS A 133 -0.81 7.10 -18.94
CA LYS A 133 -0.43 5.69 -19.08
C LYS A 133 -0.10 5.14 -17.70
N TYR A 134 -0.59 3.96 -17.35
CA TYR A 134 -0.40 3.39 -16.02
C TYR A 134 0.89 2.55 -15.93
N GLU A 135 2.02 3.21 -16.22
CA GLU A 135 3.35 2.61 -16.31
C GLU A 135 4.37 3.52 -15.61
N PHE A 136 5.37 2.93 -14.96
CA PHE A 136 6.51 3.62 -14.38
C PHE A 136 7.80 2.88 -14.71
N SER A 137 8.75 3.56 -15.36
CA SER A 137 10.04 3.00 -15.79
C SER A 137 9.90 1.67 -16.54
N GLY A 138 8.91 1.59 -17.45
CA GLY A 138 8.68 0.42 -18.28
C GLY A 138 7.96 -0.75 -17.60
N VAL A 139 7.49 -0.58 -16.36
CA VAL A 139 6.76 -1.60 -15.57
C VAL A 139 5.35 -1.07 -15.25
N SER A 140 4.36 -1.96 -15.33
CA SER A 140 2.98 -1.64 -14.98
C SER A 140 2.86 -1.12 -13.54
N LEU A 141 2.20 0.02 -13.36
CA LEU A 141 1.90 0.56 -12.03
C LEU A 141 0.95 -0.34 -11.24
N ARG A 142 0.22 -1.28 -11.89
CA ARG A 142 -0.61 -2.29 -11.19
C ARG A 142 0.24 -3.22 -10.32
N ARG A 143 1.48 -3.49 -10.73
CA ARG A 143 2.43 -4.31 -9.98
C ARG A 143 3.05 -3.55 -8.80
N ILE A 144 2.86 -2.22 -8.71
CA ILE A 144 3.49 -1.35 -7.71
C ILE A 144 2.44 -0.79 -6.74
N ASN A 145 1.35 -0.22 -7.26
CA ASN A 145 0.23 0.34 -6.50
C ASN A 145 -0.70 -0.76 -5.98
N LYS A 146 -0.15 -1.68 -5.19
CA LYS A 146 -0.85 -2.82 -4.63
C LYS A 146 -0.40 -3.11 -3.21
N GLN A 147 -1.04 -4.11 -2.62
CA GLN A 147 -0.53 -4.76 -1.43
C GLN A 147 0.60 -5.72 -1.82
N HIS A 148 1.73 -5.57 -1.16
CA HIS A 148 2.93 -6.40 -1.31
C HIS A 148 3.10 -7.28 -0.08
N ASP A 149 3.47 -8.53 -0.32
CA ASP A 149 3.97 -9.43 0.69
C ASP A 149 5.49 -9.30 0.73
N MET A 150 6.05 -8.92 1.87
CA MET A 150 7.50 -8.71 2.01
C MET A 150 8.29 -10.03 1.95
N ASN A 151 7.62 -11.18 2.06
CA ASN A 151 8.22 -12.50 1.91
C ASN A 151 8.11 -13.07 0.48
N SER A 152 7.22 -12.53 -0.36
CA SER A 152 6.93 -13.10 -1.67
C SER A 152 6.54 -12.05 -2.73
N PRO A 153 7.29 -11.93 -3.83
CA PRO A 153 8.54 -12.64 -4.11
C PRO A 153 9.66 -12.18 -3.17
N ALA A 154 10.54 -13.12 -2.78
CA ALA A 154 11.61 -12.83 -1.82
C ALA A 154 12.59 -11.78 -2.37
N VAL A 155 12.90 -10.79 -1.55
CA VAL A 155 13.90 -9.77 -1.85
C VAL A 155 15.27 -10.42 -1.96
N THR A 156 16.01 -10.11 -3.03
CA THR A 156 17.34 -10.68 -3.29
C THR A 156 18.47 -9.67 -3.24
N VAL A 157 18.18 -8.41 -2.91
CA VAL A 157 19.21 -7.38 -2.72
C VAL A 157 19.79 -7.39 -1.30
N PRO A 158 21.07 -7.08 -1.10
CA PRO A 158 21.65 -6.87 0.22
C PRO A 158 20.98 -5.72 0.97
N ASN A 159 20.99 -5.76 2.32
CA ASN A 159 20.35 -4.74 3.17
C ASN A 159 18.90 -4.50 2.72
N ASP A 160 18.13 -5.59 2.68
CA ASP A 160 16.76 -5.62 2.17
C ASP A 160 15.83 -4.67 2.93
N LYS A 161 16.10 -4.42 4.22
CA LYS A 161 15.34 -3.48 5.06
C LYS A 161 16.19 -2.87 6.18
N ASP A 162 15.75 -1.75 6.70
CA ASP A 162 16.27 -1.05 7.88
C ASP A 162 15.13 -0.18 8.48
N LEU A 163 15.37 0.59 9.53
CA LEU A 163 14.37 1.41 10.22
C LEU A 163 13.59 2.37 9.30
N ASP A 164 14.28 2.93 8.31
CA ASP A 164 13.77 4.03 7.47
C ASP A 164 13.56 3.65 6.00
N PHE A 165 13.80 2.40 5.64
CA PHE A 165 13.58 1.92 4.27
C PHE A 165 13.41 0.41 4.19
N TYR A 166 12.80 -0.03 3.09
CA TYR A 166 12.76 -1.43 2.71
C TYR A 166 12.72 -1.56 1.19
N HIS A 167 13.16 -2.71 0.70
CA HIS A 167 13.06 -3.09 -0.70
C HIS A 167 11.85 -3.99 -0.91
N ILE A 168 11.24 -3.86 -2.07
CA ILE A 168 10.19 -4.76 -2.54
C ILE A 168 10.63 -5.29 -3.88
N LYS A 169 10.49 -6.61 -4.06
CA LYS A 169 10.65 -7.25 -5.35
C LYS A 169 9.31 -7.27 -6.07
N VAL A 170 9.32 -6.81 -7.31
CA VAL A 170 8.14 -6.78 -8.18
C VAL A 170 7.92 -8.16 -8.78
N ASP A 171 6.68 -8.63 -8.70
CA ASP A 171 6.27 -9.83 -9.41
C ASP A 171 5.89 -9.53 -10.87
N MET A 172 6.68 -10.06 -11.80
CA MET A 172 6.49 -9.88 -13.24
C MET A 172 5.51 -10.87 -13.87
N ASN A 173 4.99 -11.85 -13.11
CA ASN A 173 4.00 -12.81 -13.61
C ASN A 173 2.53 -12.43 -13.31
N SER A 174 2.29 -11.47 -12.40
CA SER A 174 0.95 -11.16 -11.87
C SER A 174 0.54 -9.70 -12.09
N ASP A 175 -0.76 -9.38 -12.00
CA ASP A 175 -1.31 -8.02 -12.18
C ASP A 175 -1.04 -7.40 -13.56
N GLY A 176 -0.94 -8.25 -14.58
CA GLY A 176 -0.69 -7.90 -15.98
C GLY A 176 -0.38 -9.14 -16.81
N THR A 177 0.04 -8.95 -18.06
CA THR A 177 0.58 -10.06 -18.87
C THR A 177 1.91 -10.52 -18.28
N ASP A 178 2.16 -11.84 -18.24
CA ASP A 178 3.41 -12.39 -17.72
C ASP A 178 4.65 -11.88 -18.50
N ARG A 179 5.65 -11.38 -17.76
CA ARG A 179 6.93 -10.88 -18.26
C ARG A 179 8.13 -11.56 -17.57
N SER A 180 7.98 -12.82 -17.15
CA SER A 180 9.00 -13.62 -16.44
C SER A 180 9.30 -14.98 -17.12
N GLY A 181 9.58 -14.96 -18.41
CA GLY A 181 9.92 -16.16 -19.21
C GLY A 181 8.78 -16.66 -20.10
N GLY A 182 7.76 -15.83 -20.33
CA GLY A 182 6.60 -16.13 -21.18
C GLY A 182 6.83 -15.85 -22.68
N THR A 183 5.72 -15.70 -23.41
CA THR A 183 5.74 -15.41 -24.87
C THR A 183 6.27 -14.01 -25.19
N LEU A 184 6.15 -13.06 -24.25
CA LEU A 184 6.63 -11.69 -24.41
C LEU A 184 8.00 -11.52 -23.72
N PRO A 185 8.93 -10.70 -24.25
CA PRO A 185 10.30 -10.59 -23.73
C PRO A 185 10.35 -10.05 -22.30
N ASP A 186 11.09 -10.67 -21.39
CA ASP A 186 11.10 -10.32 -19.96
C ASP A 186 11.19 -8.83 -19.63
N ARG A 187 10.62 -8.44 -18.48
CA ARG A 187 10.62 -7.05 -18.02
C ARG A 187 11.23 -6.85 -16.66
N PHE A 188 11.85 -5.68 -16.60
CA PHE A 188 12.61 -5.13 -15.49
C PHE A 188 12.42 -3.61 -15.57
N PHE A 189 12.67 -2.91 -14.47
CA PHE A 189 12.75 -1.47 -14.49
C PHE A 189 13.83 -1.02 -15.49
N SER A 190 13.45 -0.15 -16.43
CA SER A 190 14.30 0.26 -17.54
C SER A 190 15.48 1.15 -17.14
N SER A 191 15.43 1.76 -15.94
CA SER A 191 16.45 2.69 -15.46
C SER A 191 16.39 2.81 -13.93
N THR A 192 17.55 2.99 -13.31
CA THR A 192 17.60 3.52 -11.94
C THR A 192 17.20 4.97 -11.91
N LYS A 193 16.18 5.28 -11.13
CA LYS A 193 15.75 6.65 -10.87
C LYS A 193 14.92 6.76 -9.62
N ARG A 194 14.79 8.00 -9.17
CA ARG A 194 13.87 8.40 -8.13
C ARG A 194 12.60 8.97 -8.73
N GLY A 195 11.44 8.54 -8.25
CA GLY A 195 10.16 9.01 -8.79
C GLY A 195 8.95 8.56 -7.98
N GLY A 196 7.79 8.49 -8.64
CA GLY A 196 6.51 8.07 -8.05
C GLY A 196 5.54 9.20 -7.72
N GLY A 197 5.91 10.46 -7.92
CA GLY A 197 5.02 11.60 -7.69
C GLY A 197 4.95 12.05 -6.22
N SER A 198 4.11 13.04 -5.92
CA SER A 198 4.02 13.67 -4.60
C SER A 198 3.01 13.03 -3.65
N ASN A 199 2.22 12.09 -4.16
CA ASN A 199 1.06 11.50 -3.47
C ASN A 199 1.28 10.03 -3.11
N VAL A 200 2.53 9.56 -3.09
CA VAL A 200 2.85 8.19 -2.69
C VAL A 200 2.57 7.99 -1.21
N THR A 201 1.88 6.91 -0.90
CA THR A 201 1.49 6.51 0.43
C THR A 201 1.79 5.04 0.65
N ALA A 202 2.17 4.69 1.87
CA ALA A 202 2.41 3.30 2.28
C ALA A 202 1.82 3.05 3.67
N THR A 203 1.32 1.85 3.91
CA THR A 203 0.89 1.43 5.25
C THR A 203 2.11 1.11 6.12
N GLN A 204 2.02 1.39 7.43
CA GLN A 204 3.07 1.08 8.39
C GLN A 204 2.50 0.46 9.67
N ASN A 205 3.35 -0.24 10.41
CA ASN A 205 3.07 -0.59 11.79
C ASN A 205 3.69 0.47 12.71
N VAL A 206 3.16 0.58 13.92
CA VAL A 206 3.75 1.42 14.97
C VAL A 206 4.30 0.51 16.05
N GLN A 207 5.62 0.43 16.18
CA GLN A 207 6.28 -0.33 17.24
C GLN A 207 6.44 0.53 18.50
N PHE A 208 6.34 -0.10 19.66
CA PHE A 208 6.49 0.56 20.96
C PHE A 208 6.90 -0.43 22.05
N GLU A 209 7.66 0.05 23.02
CA GLU A 209 8.01 -0.66 24.25
C GLU A 209 7.43 0.05 25.48
N THR A 210 6.86 1.25 25.31
CA THR A 210 6.27 2.04 26.38
C THR A 210 4.93 2.59 25.96
N ILE A 211 3.91 2.41 26.79
CA ILE A 211 2.61 3.06 26.63
C ILE A 211 2.35 3.98 27.81
N THR A 212 1.95 5.21 27.53
CA THR A 212 1.51 6.18 28.54
C THR A 212 0.04 6.49 28.27
N PRO A 213 -0.89 5.81 28.97
CA PRO A 213 -2.30 6.14 28.86
C PRO A 213 -2.53 7.58 29.35
N ASN A 214 -3.52 8.25 28.76
CA ASN A 214 -3.97 9.56 29.22
C ASN A 214 -5.50 9.49 29.30
N VAL A 215 -6.00 9.20 30.50
CA VAL A 215 -7.42 8.93 30.71
C VAL A 215 -7.95 9.87 31.78
N GLN A 216 -8.86 10.75 31.38
CA GLN A 216 -9.58 11.59 32.32
C GLN A 216 -10.73 10.79 32.93
N THR A 217 -10.69 10.56 34.24
CA THR A 217 -11.72 9.81 34.95
C THR A 217 -12.31 10.60 36.12
N LEU A 218 -13.52 10.22 36.53
CA LEU A 218 -14.15 10.65 37.77
C LEU A 218 -14.54 9.38 38.53
N THR A 219 -13.97 9.18 39.73
CA THR A 219 -14.25 8.02 40.58
C THR A 219 -15.13 8.44 41.77
N PRO A 220 -16.45 8.18 41.75
CA PRO A 220 -17.30 8.37 42.92
C PRO A 220 -16.85 7.53 44.14
N PRO A 221 -17.24 7.90 45.36
CA PRO A 221 -16.92 7.12 46.56
C PRO A 221 -17.39 5.66 46.43
N GLY A 222 -16.51 4.71 46.76
CA GLY A 222 -16.78 3.28 46.67
C GLY A 222 -16.61 2.66 45.27
N THR A 223 -16.00 3.39 44.33
CA THR A 223 -15.70 2.87 42.98
C THR A 223 -14.19 2.86 42.71
N ASN A 224 -13.72 1.95 41.86
CA ASN A 224 -12.35 1.91 41.39
C ASN A 224 -12.29 1.69 39.87
N ILE A 225 -11.24 2.20 39.24
CA ILE A 225 -10.97 2.05 37.81
C ILE A 225 -9.53 1.56 37.65
N GLY A 226 -9.37 0.38 37.04
CA GLY A 226 -8.09 -0.15 36.57
C GLY A 226 -8.03 -0.18 35.05
N GLY A 227 -6.82 -0.28 34.50
CA GLY A 227 -6.58 -0.49 33.08
C GLY A 227 -5.77 -1.75 32.84
N ARG A 228 -6.08 -2.46 31.76
CA ARG A 228 -5.20 -3.51 31.23
C ARG A 228 -5.18 -3.45 29.71
N VAL A 229 -4.05 -3.80 29.11
CA VAL A 229 -3.88 -3.82 27.66
C VAL A 229 -3.58 -5.22 27.17
N ARG A 230 -4.11 -5.57 26.01
CA ARG A 230 -3.71 -6.73 25.22
C ARG A 230 -3.00 -6.26 23.98
N THR A 231 -1.80 -6.77 23.76
CA THR A 231 -0.89 -6.35 22.70
C THR A 231 -0.34 -7.55 21.95
N ILE A 232 0.22 -7.30 20.77
CA ILE A 232 0.98 -8.30 19.99
C ILE A 232 2.46 -7.95 20.00
N SER A 233 3.30 -8.98 19.88
CA SER A 233 4.75 -8.82 19.73
C SER A 233 5.15 -8.24 18.38
N ALA A 234 6.31 -7.58 18.36
CA ALA A 234 6.97 -7.07 17.17
C ALA A 234 8.42 -7.57 17.09
N THR A 235 8.96 -7.66 15.87
CA THR A 235 10.39 -7.87 15.63
C THR A 235 11.13 -6.53 15.61
N SER A 236 12.22 -6.40 16.37
CA SER A 236 13.15 -5.27 16.25
C SER A 236 13.93 -5.32 14.94
N VAL A 237 14.60 -4.22 14.55
CA VAL A 237 15.33 -4.14 13.26
C VAL A 237 16.35 -5.28 13.09
N ASP A 238 17.13 -5.56 14.14
CA ASP A 238 18.11 -6.67 14.20
C ASP A 238 17.69 -7.77 15.18
N GLY A 239 16.39 -7.83 15.49
CA GLY A 239 15.84 -8.74 16.47
C GLY A 239 15.48 -10.11 15.90
N SER A 240 15.29 -11.09 16.79
CA SER A 240 14.80 -12.44 16.43
C SER A 240 13.42 -12.73 17.03
N GLU A 241 12.76 -11.73 17.61
CA GLU A 241 11.42 -11.87 18.18
C GLU A 241 10.42 -12.18 17.06
N GLN A 242 9.49 -13.09 17.33
CA GLN A 242 8.43 -13.41 16.39
C GLN A 242 7.35 -12.32 16.46
N SER A 243 7.05 -11.67 15.34
CA SER A 243 5.92 -10.73 15.22
C SER A 243 4.55 -11.42 15.27
N PHE A 244 3.52 -10.65 15.61
CA PHE A 244 2.10 -11.03 15.57
C PHE A 244 1.68 -12.09 16.58
N VAL A 245 2.48 -12.33 17.63
CA VAL A 245 2.09 -13.24 18.73
C VAL A 245 1.35 -12.44 19.80
N ASP A 246 0.13 -12.85 20.09
CA ASP A 246 -0.66 -12.28 21.19
C ASP A 246 0.03 -12.50 22.54
N GLN A 247 0.09 -11.45 23.34
CA GLN A 247 0.78 -11.41 24.63
C GLN A 247 -0.18 -11.48 25.80
N GLY A 248 -1.48 -11.64 25.52
CA GLY A 248 -2.52 -11.63 26.53
C GLY A 248 -2.68 -10.25 27.18
N PHE A 249 -3.48 -10.20 28.25
CA PHE A 249 -3.70 -8.96 28.99
C PHE A 249 -2.61 -8.74 30.04
N VAL A 250 -2.11 -7.50 30.08
CA VAL A 250 -1.17 -7.00 31.08
C VAL A 250 -1.76 -5.75 31.72
N ASP A 251 -1.73 -5.69 33.05
CA ASP A 251 -2.23 -4.54 33.81
C ASP A 251 -1.37 -3.30 33.52
N VAL A 252 -2.02 -2.15 33.40
CA VAL A 252 -1.36 -0.87 33.15
C VAL A 252 -1.86 0.21 34.10
N SER A 253 -0.94 1.04 34.57
CA SER A 253 -1.24 2.28 35.27
C SER A 253 -1.81 3.30 34.28
N LEU A 254 -2.93 3.94 34.64
CA LEU A 254 -3.64 4.88 33.75
C LEU A 254 -3.00 6.28 33.67
N ASP A 255 -2.14 6.62 34.62
CA ASP A 255 -1.55 7.96 34.78
C ASP A 255 -0.01 7.96 34.69
N ASP A 256 0.60 6.82 34.36
CA ASP A 256 2.06 6.66 34.34
C ASP A 256 2.55 5.89 33.10
N GLN A 257 3.85 5.88 32.88
CA GLN A 257 4.50 5.10 31.84
C GLN A 257 4.51 3.62 32.19
N ASN A 258 4.02 2.80 31.26
CA ASN A 258 4.04 1.35 31.37
C ASN A 258 5.05 0.81 30.37
N HIS A 259 6.12 0.20 30.88
CA HIS A 259 7.19 -0.37 30.07
C HIS A 259 6.98 -1.86 29.84
N PHE A 260 7.27 -2.33 28.63
CA PHE A 260 7.26 -3.73 28.24
C PHE A 260 8.68 -4.23 28.01
N GLU A 261 8.95 -5.48 28.37
CA GLU A 261 10.27 -6.10 28.21
C GLU A 261 10.60 -6.46 26.76
N THR A 262 9.58 -6.61 25.91
CA THR A 262 9.74 -6.91 24.49
C THR A 262 8.99 -5.91 23.61
N PRO A 263 9.42 -5.71 22.35
CA PRO A 263 8.75 -4.83 21.42
C PRO A 263 7.30 -5.25 21.19
N ARG A 264 6.39 -4.28 21.28
CA ARG A 264 4.97 -4.41 20.94
C ARG A 264 4.69 -3.65 19.65
N MET A 265 3.56 -3.94 19.01
CA MET A 265 3.13 -3.16 17.83
C MET A 265 1.63 -2.95 17.73
N VAL A 266 1.27 -1.80 17.18
CA VAL A 266 -0.03 -1.57 16.55
C VAL A 266 0.16 -1.82 15.05
N ALA A 267 -0.48 -2.86 14.55
CA ALA A 267 -0.32 -3.30 13.17
C ALA A 267 -1.14 -2.43 12.20
N SER A 268 -0.65 -2.30 10.97
CA SER A 268 -1.44 -1.75 9.88
C SER A 268 -2.68 -2.60 9.61
N LYS A 269 -3.74 -2.03 9.04
CA LYS A 269 -4.98 -2.76 8.75
C LYS A 269 -4.75 -4.02 7.89
N VAL A 270 -3.85 -3.94 6.89
CA VAL A 270 -3.52 -5.09 6.04
C VAL A 270 -2.83 -6.22 6.81
N ASN A 271 -2.01 -5.85 7.80
CA ASN A 271 -1.35 -6.82 8.69
C ASN A 271 -2.33 -7.39 9.72
N GLU A 272 -3.17 -6.56 10.33
CA GLU A 272 -4.27 -6.98 11.22
C GLU A 272 -5.13 -8.06 10.54
N ASP A 273 -5.60 -7.78 9.32
CA ASP A 273 -6.50 -8.69 8.60
C ASP A 273 -5.85 -10.03 8.22
N ARG A 274 -4.54 -10.04 7.96
CA ARG A 274 -3.83 -11.25 7.56
C ARG A 274 -3.37 -12.09 8.75
N GLN A 275 -2.87 -11.44 9.79
CA GLN A 275 -2.07 -12.10 10.83
C GLN A 275 -2.87 -12.36 12.12
N LEU A 276 -3.98 -11.65 12.35
CA LEU A 276 -4.64 -11.61 13.66
C LEU A 276 -6.08 -12.17 13.65
N SER A 277 -6.39 -13.11 12.78
CA SER A 277 -7.74 -13.71 12.66
C SER A 277 -8.28 -14.32 13.95
N ASP A 278 -7.39 -14.71 14.85
CA ASP A 278 -7.73 -15.34 16.13
C ASP A 278 -8.05 -14.33 17.24
N LEU A 279 -7.78 -13.04 16.99
CA LEU A 279 -8.10 -11.96 17.92
C LEU A 279 -9.46 -11.33 17.58
N PRO A 280 -10.24 -10.92 18.60
CA PRO A 280 -11.52 -10.24 18.37
C PRO A 280 -11.36 -9.02 17.46
N GLY A 281 -12.04 -9.04 16.30
CA GLY A 281 -11.99 -7.94 15.33
C GLY A 281 -10.62 -7.74 14.67
N ASN A 282 -9.73 -8.74 14.75
CA ASN A 282 -8.37 -8.72 14.22
C ASN A 282 -7.50 -7.59 14.78
N LYS A 283 -7.79 -7.12 16.00
CA LYS A 283 -7.13 -5.92 16.56
C LYS A 283 -5.81 -6.23 17.23
N SER A 284 -4.79 -5.47 16.85
CA SER A 284 -3.43 -5.54 17.39
C SER A 284 -3.25 -4.93 18.78
N LEU A 285 -4.16 -4.03 19.17
CA LEU A 285 -4.19 -3.39 20.49
C LEU A 285 -5.63 -3.37 21.01
N THR A 286 -5.82 -3.88 22.22
CA THR A 286 -7.08 -3.73 22.97
C THR A 286 -6.77 -3.11 24.32
N PHE A 287 -7.47 -2.03 24.66
CA PHE A 287 -7.41 -1.40 25.98
C PHE A 287 -8.71 -1.71 26.72
N GLU A 288 -8.62 -2.30 27.90
CA GLU A 288 -9.78 -2.64 28.73
C GLU A 288 -9.75 -1.84 30.03
N PHE A 289 -10.90 -1.25 30.35
CA PHE A 289 -11.13 -0.57 31.62
C PHE A 289 -11.89 -1.50 32.56
N LEU A 290 -11.26 -1.80 33.70
CA LEU A 290 -11.84 -2.59 34.78
C LEU A 290 -12.48 -1.64 35.78
N MET A 291 -13.80 -1.48 35.72
CA MET A 291 -14.55 -0.63 36.63
C MET A 291 -15.25 -1.48 37.68
N THR A 292 -14.99 -1.20 38.96
CA THR A 292 -15.63 -1.88 40.08
C THR A 292 -16.38 -0.89 40.96
N SER A 293 -17.46 -1.35 41.58
CA SER A 293 -18.23 -0.58 42.56
C SER A 293 -18.53 -1.47 43.75
N GLU A 294 -18.21 -1.01 44.94
CA GLU A 294 -18.72 -1.58 46.18
C GLU A 294 -20.17 -1.12 46.33
N SER A 295 -21.09 -1.84 45.70
CA SER A 295 -22.50 -1.71 46.08
C SER A 295 -22.66 -2.26 47.49
N ARG A 296 -23.15 -1.41 48.39
CA ARG A 296 -23.67 -1.81 49.69
C ARG A 296 -24.99 -2.55 49.54
#